data_AF-A0A8K0S7Q4-F1
#
_entry.id   AF-A0A8K0S7Q4-F1
#
_cell.length_a   1.000
_cell.length_b   1.000
_cell.length_c   1.000
_cell.angle_alpha   90.00
_cell.angle_beta   90.00
_cell.angle_gamma   90.00
#
_symmetry.space_group_name_H-M   'P 1'
#
loop_
_entity.id
_entity.type
_entity.pdbx_description
1 polymer ?
#
loop_
_entity_poly.entity_id
_entity_poly.type
_entity_poly.pdbx_seq_one_letter_code
_entity_poly.pdbx_strand_id
1 'polypeptide(L)'
;MANEASVFTQGGQKAFANTPPERPSALPLTPPASVERSAPDRTVDDFVNILKNHRDSQLNVQESSAKLSPSQLDRLQAALNAEPSLGSYAEDKLRIDYDPKSRDLRIRMPSPIHEFLSASVADEIYENIKRIAAQGDATGEFAAQIRKGASSRIRLNQDTEEEGASDSGRVLQRHPDGQFQHRKAAYPGVVLEISYSQDGKDLGKLAWQYIQLSNGDIKVVIGIDVNDEPKPSTVSLWRADSICEHGEEVLDVKQEIADQVCNIAQLTGQI
;
A
#
# COMPACT_ATOMS: atom_id res chain seq x y z
N MET A 1 -68.65 45.16 16.90
CA MET A 1 -68.77 46.61 17.16
C MET A 1 -67.37 47.17 17.19
N ALA A 2 -67.16 48.22 16.39
CA ALA A 2 -65.87 48.80 16.04
C ALA A 2 -65.39 49.84 17.07
N ASN A 3 -64.09 50.16 17.01
CA ASN A 3 -63.50 51.51 17.07
C ASN A 3 -62.01 51.33 16.69
N GLU A 4 -61.56 51.80 15.52
CA GLU A 4 -61.05 53.17 15.20
C GLU A 4 -59.89 53.60 16.12
N ALA A 5 -58.66 53.69 15.57
CA ALA A 5 -57.96 54.92 15.10
C ALA A 5 -57.58 55.88 16.25
N SER A 6 -56.47 56.64 16.31
CA SER A 6 -55.34 56.96 15.45
C SER A 6 -54.33 57.76 16.31
N VAL A 7 -53.02 57.62 16.00
CA VAL A 7 -51.92 58.62 15.94
C VAL A 7 -51.81 59.75 17.00
N PHE A 8 -50.64 59.92 17.65
CA PHE A 8 -49.72 61.10 17.51
C PHE A 8 -48.51 61.14 18.50
N THR A 9 -47.31 61.33 17.89
CA THR A 9 -46.09 62.07 18.29
C THR A 9 -45.29 61.83 19.60
N GLN A 10 -44.05 61.35 19.36
CA GLN A 10 -42.73 61.99 19.57
C GLN A 10 -42.37 62.87 20.79
N GLY A 11 -41.17 62.59 21.31
CA GLY A 11 -40.19 63.52 21.91
C GLY A 11 -40.00 63.29 23.43
N GLY A 12 -38.82 63.09 24.02
CA GLY A 12 -37.42 63.03 23.61
C GLY A 12 -36.53 63.28 24.85
N GLN A 13 -35.43 62.50 25.00
CA GLN A 13 -34.25 62.70 25.88
C GLN A 13 -34.47 62.60 27.42
N LYS A 14 -33.56 62.10 28.29
CA LYS A 14 -32.10 61.94 28.25
C LYS A 14 -31.61 60.97 29.38
N ALA A 15 -30.52 60.24 29.09
CA ALA A 15 -29.42 59.75 29.95
C ALA A 15 -29.68 58.94 31.25
N PHE A 16 -28.98 57.81 31.41
CA PHE A 16 -27.83 57.64 32.33
C PHE A 16 -27.11 56.31 32.05
N ALA A 17 -25.79 56.33 32.17
CA ALA A 17 -24.85 55.24 31.87
C ALA A 17 -25.00 54.04 32.82
N ASN A 18 -24.68 52.84 32.32
CA ASN A 18 -24.03 51.74 33.03
C ASN A 18 -23.72 50.61 32.04
N THR A 19 -22.45 50.34 31.77
CA THR A 19 -21.99 49.17 30.99
C THR A 19 -21.34 48.17 31.95
N PRO A 20 -21.78 46.90 31.93
CA PRO A 20 -20.93 45.74 32.26
C PRO A 20 -20.96 44.68 31.13
N PRO A 21 -20.06 43.68 31.14
CA PRO A 21 -19.08 43.50 30.07
C PRO A 21 -19.46 42.51 28.96
N GLU A 22 -18.65 42.58 27.90
CA GLU A 22 -18.67 41.81 26.67
C GLU A 22 -18.63 40.28 26.87
N ARG A 23 -19.48 39.55 26.14
CA ARG A 23 -19.28 38.14 25.81
C ARG A 23 -18.56 38.05 24.46
N PRO A 24 -17.44 37.32 24.35
CA PRO A 24 -16.99 36.84 23.06
C PRO A 24 -17.64 35.47 22.77
N SER A 25 -18.77 35.47 22.06
CA SER A 25 -19.17 34.28 21.29
C SER A 25 -18.51 34.35 19.91
N ALA A 26 -17.17 34.26 19.89
CA ALA A 26 -16.45 33.96 18.67
C ALA A 26 -16.60 32.47 18.40
N LEU A 27 -17.36 32.14 17.34
CA LEU A 27 -17.36 30.82 16.73
C LEU A 27 -15.91 30.38 16.50
N PRO A 28 -15.53 29.11 16.77
CA PRO A 28 -14.21 28.64 16.39
C PRO A 28 -14.12 28.69 14.86
N LEU A 29 -13.19 29.53 14.39
CA LEU A 29 -12.76 29.62 13.02
C LEU A 29 -12.47 28.19 12.51
N THR A 30 -13.04 27.88 11.35
CA THR A 30 -12.69 26.71 10.53
C THR A 30 -11.16 26.58 10.49
N PRO A 31 -10.59 25.40 10.81
CA PRO A 31 -9.17 25.18 10.58
C PRO A 31 -8.90 25.32 9.08
N PRO A 32 -7.80 26.00 8.68
CA PRO A 32 -7.48 26.18 7.27
C PRO A 32 -7.26 24.80 6.63
N ALA A 33 -7.65 24.69 5.37
CA ALA A 33 -7.41 23.53 4.52
C ALA A 33 -5.99 23.00 4.77
N SER A 34 -5.89 21.77 5.26
CA SER A 34 -4.61 21.06 5.39
C SER A 34 -3.94 21.09 4.03
N VAL A 35 -2.92 21.93 3.93
CA VAL A 35 -1.86 21.79 2.94
C VAL A 35 -1.42 20.34 3.02
N GLU A 36 -1.57 19.60 1.92
CA GLU A 36 -0.92 18.32 1.70
C GLU A 36 0.55 18.50 2.08
N ARG A 37 0.91 18.00 3.26
CA ARG A 37 2.25 18.14 3.80
C ARG A 37 3.13 17.24 2.95
N SER A 38 3.76 17.82 1.93
CA SER A 38 4.85 17.17 1.19
C SER A 38 5.85 16.65 2.23
N ALA A 39 6.11 15.34 2.21
CA ALA A 39 7.06 14.73 3.12
C ALA A 39 8.41 15.48 3.01
N PRO A 40 9.13 15.73 4.13
CA PRO A 40 10.42 16.39 4.07
C PRO A 40 11.39 15.59 3.18
N ASP A 41 12.20 16.31 2.42
CA ASP A 41 13.21 15.74 1.51
C ASP A 41 14.30 15.05 2.36
N ARG A 42 14.09 13.76 2.66
CA ARG A 42 15.01 12.97 3.50
C ARG A 42 16.24 12.59 2.70
N THR A 43 17.41 12.79 3.28
CA THR A 43 18.68 12.40 2.66
C THR A 43 18.93 10.89 2.82
N VAL A 44 19.84 10.34 2.01
CA VAL A 44 20.28 8.93 2.14
C VAL A 44 20.84 8.66 3.53
N ASP A 45 21.55 9.63 4.12
CA ASP A 45 22.14 9.49 5.44
C ASP A 45 21.07 9.43 6.54
N ASP A 46 19.95 10.15 6.36
CA ASP A 46 18.80 10.05 7.26
C ASP A 46 18.22 8.62 7.27
N PHE A 47 18.10 7.98 6.10
CA PHE A 47 17.65 6.59 6.01
C PHE A 47 18.62 5.64 6.69
N VAL A 48 19.92 5.75 6.42
CA VAL A 48 20.92 4.90 7.06
C VAL A 48 20.86 5.04 8.59
N ASN A 49 20.69 6.27 9.09
CA ASN A 49 20.54 6.52 10.52
C ASN A 49 19.24 5.96 11.10
N ILE A 50 18.11 6.06 10.39
CA ILE A 50 16.85 5.44 10.80
C ILE A 50 17.02 3.92 10.91
N LEU A 51 17.67 3.28 9.94
CA LEU A 51 17.89 1.83 9.95
C LEU A 51 18.82 1.40 11.09
N LYS A 52 19.89 2.15 11.34
CA LYS A 52 20.82 1.90 12.46
C LYS A 52 20.10 2.03 13.80
N ASN A 53 19.39 3.14 14.01
CA ASN A 53 18.65 3.38 15.24
C ASN A 53 17.61 2.27 15.46
N HIS A 54 16.88 1.85 14.44
CA HIS A 54 15.93 0.77 14.60
C HIS A 54 16.61 -0.53 15.04
N ARG A 55 17.65 -0.97 14.32
CA ARG A 55 18.40 -2.19 14.65
C ARG A 55 18.87 -2.17 16.11
N ASP A 56 19.31 -1.00 16.58
CA ASP A 56 19.95 -0.86 17.89
C ASP A 56 18.95 -0.58 19.03
N SER A 57 17.74 -0.08 18.75
CA SER A 57 16.78 0.37 19.80
C SER A 57 15.36 -0.21 19.73
N GLN A 58 15.06 -1.13 18.80
CA GLN A 58 13.74 -1.77 18.64
C GLN A 58 12.55 -0.79 18.57
N LEU A 59 12.80 0.47 18.18
CA LEU A 59 11.74 1.46 18.01
C LEU A 59 10.85 1.04 16.85
N ASN A 60 9.53 1.02 17.00
CA ASN A 60 8.61 0.77 15.88
C ASN A 60 8.84 1.81 14.77
N VAL A 61 9.51 1.41 13.68
CA VAL A 61 9.57 2.21 12.46
C VAL A 61 8.25 2.03 11.73
N GLN A 62 7.43 3.07 11.75
CA GLN A 62 6.33 3.24 10.80
C GLN A 62 6.89 3.30 9.37
N GLU A 63 6.04 2.99 8.38
CA GLU A 63 6.37 3.15 6.97
C GLU A 63 7.10 4.48 6.72
N SER A 64 8.25 4.40 6.07
CA SER A 64 9.05 5.57 5.71
C SER A 64 9.16 5.65 4.20
N SER A 65 8.68 6.76 3.64
CA SER A 65 8.77 7.06 2.22
C SER A 65 9.62 8.30 1.96
N ALA A 66 10.28 8.33 0.80
CA ALA A 66 10.99 9.50 0.31
C ALA A 66 11.16 9.47 -1.21
N LYS A 67 11.42 10.64 -1.77
CA LYS A 67 11.85 10.78 -3.16
C LYS A 67 13.36 10.59 -3.24
N LEU A 68 13.82 9.52 -3.89
CA LEU A 68 15.24 9.29 -4.14
C LEU A 68 15.51 9.16 -5.63
N SER A 69 16.45 9.96 -6.12
CA SER A 69 17.03 9.75 -7.44
C SER A 69 17.74 8.39 -7.53
N PRO A 70 17.90 7.84 -8.74
CA PRO A 70 18.62 6.59 -8.94
C PRO A 70 20.02 6.57 -8.30
N SER A 71 20.75 7.69 -8.39
CA SER A 71 22.08 7.84 -7.77
C SER A 71 22.05 7.80 -6.24
N GLN A 72 20.98 8.30 -5.61
CA GLN A 72 20.80 8.25 -4.16
C GLN A 72 20.43 6.83 -3.71
N LEU A 73 19.64 6.10 -4.50
CA LEU A 73 19.37 4.69 -4.25
C LEU A 73 20.65 3.85 -4.33
N ASP A 74 21.53 4.12 -5.30
CA ASP A 74 22.84 3.46 -5.39
C ASP A 74 23.71 3.73 -4.17
N ARG A 75 23.70 4.97 -3.65
CA ARG A 75 24.39 5.32 -2.41
C ARG A 75 23.80 4.60 -1.20
N LEU A 76 22.48 4.48 -1.10
CA LEU A 76 21.83 3.73 -0.03
C LEU A 76 22.23 2.24 -0.08
N GLN A 77 22.19 1.63 -1.26
CA GLN A 77 22.60 0.24 -1.44
C GLN A 77 24.08 0.04 -1.13
N ALA A 78 24.95 0.95 -1.57
CA ALA A 78 26.37 0.91 -1.27
C ALA A 78 26.63 1.02 0.25
N ALA A 79 25.87 1.87 0.95
CA ALA A 79 25.96 2.00 2.41
C ALA A 79 25.53 0.71 3.12
N LEU A 80 24.45 0.07 2.68
CA LEU A 80 24.01 -1.23 3.20
C LEU A 80 25.03 -2.35 2.95
N ASN A 81 25.69 -2.35 1.78
CA ASN A 81 26.72 -3.33 1.44
C ASN A 81 28.04 -3.09 2.22
N ALA A 82 28.36 -1.84 2.54
CA ALA A 82 29.55 -1.48 3.29
C ALA A 82 29.48 -1.88 4.77
N GLU A 83 28.27 -2.04 5.33
CA GLU A 83 28.03 -2.50 6.70
C GLU A 83 27.22 -3.82 6.69
N PRO A 84 27.89 -4.99 6.66
CA PRO A 84 27.20 -6.27 6.51
C PRO A 84 26.11 -6.55 7.54
N SER A 85 26.29 -6.11 8.80
CA SER A 85 25.28 -6.28 9.85
C SER A 85 24.01 -5.45 9.60
N LEU A 86 24.15 -4.26 9.01
CA LEU A 86 23.02 -3.43 8.62
C LEU A 86 22.37 -3.95 7.34
N GLY A 87 23.17 -4.42 6.37
CA GLY A 87 22.68 -5.06 5.16
C GLY A 87 21.84 -6.31 5.45
N SER A 88 22.36 -7.25 6.24
CA SER A 88 21.59 -8.44 6.62
C SER A 88 20.33 -8.11 7.43
N TYR A 89 20.41 -7.11 8.32
CA TYR A 89 19.24 -6.61 9.03
C TYR A 89 18.18 -6.05 8.06
N ALA A 90 18.62 -5.26 7.08
CA ALA A 90 17.73 -4.68 6.07
C ALA A 90 17.06 -5.75 5.20
N GLU A 91 17.80 -6.78 4.78
CA GLU A 91 17.26 -7.88 3.98
C GLU A 91 16.25 -8.74 4.76
N ASP A 92 16.52 -8.97 6.05
CA ASP A 92 15.66 -9.78 6.92
C ASP A 92 14.39 -9.03 7.33
N LYS A 93 14.53 -7.79 7.82
CA LYS A 93 13.44 -7.05 8.49
C LYS A 93 12.70 -6.05 7.61
N LEU A 94 13.35 -5.52 6.57
CA LEU A 94 12.75 -4.48 5.74
C LEU A 94 12.15 -5.05 4.47
N ARG A 95 11.09 -4.39 4.00
CA ARG A 95 10.57 -4.48 2.64
C ARG A 95 10.81 -3.13 1.98
N ILE A 96 11.61 -3.14 0.92
CA ILE A 96 12.04 -1.93 0.23
C ILE A 96 11.47 -1.96 -1.18
N ASP A 97 10.46 -1.13 -1.42
CA ASP A 97 9.86 -0.95 -2.75
C ASP A 97 10.40 0.33 -3.38
N TYR A 98 10.72 0.28 -4.67
CA TYR A 98 11.21 1.46 -5.41
C TYR A 98 10.59 1.57 -6.79
N ASP A 99 9.96 2.71 -7.04
CA ASP A 99 9.42 3.10 -8.35
C ASP A 99 10.37 4.11 -9.02
N PRO A 100 11.10 3.72 -10.08
CA PRO A 100 12.07 4.59 -10.73
C PRO A 100 11.39 5.77 -11.45
N LYS A 101 10.18 5.60 -11.99
CA LYS A 101 9.44 6.67 -12.69
C LYS A 101 9.05 7.78 -11.73
N SER A 102 8.47 7.43 -10.59
CA SER A 102 8.05 8.42 -9.60
C SER A 102 9.16 8.79 -8.60
N ARG A 103 10.31 8.10 -8.66
CA ARG A 103 11.44 8.19 -7.72
C ARG A 103 11.03 7.89 -6.27
N ASP A 104 9.95 7.15 -6.07
CA ASP A 104 9.43 6.84 -4.74
C ASP A 104 10.14 5.62 -4.17
N LEU A 105 10.89 5.81 -3.09
CA LEU A 105 11.32 4.75 -2.20
C LEU A 105 10.30 4.60 -1.08
N ARG A 106 9.86 3.38 -0.81
CA ARG A 106 9.11 3.04 0.40
C ARG A 106 9.83 1.94 1.15
N ILE A 107 10.11 2.20 2.42
CA ILE A 107 10.63 1.22 3.36
C ILE A 107 9.52 0.89 4.34
N ARG A 108 9.12 -0.38 4.34
CA ARG A 108 8.13 -0.95 5.23
C ARG A 108 8.78 -1.96 6.16
N MET A 109 8.30 -1.99 7.39
CA MET A 109 8.65 -2.98 8.40
C MET A 109 7.36 -3.75 8.70
N PRO A 110 7.23 -5.00 8.25
CA PRO A 110 6.10 -5.84 8.61
C PRO A 110 5.97 -5.94 10.14
N SER A 111 4.77 -5.72 10.67
CA SER A 111 4.49 -5.98 12.08
C SER A 111 4.41 -7.50 12.33
N PRO A 112 4.60 -7.99 13.57
CA PRO A 112 4.47 -9.42 13.85
C PRO A 112 3.09 -9.99 13.46
N ILE A 113 2.02 -9.20 13.60
CA ILE A 113 0.67 -9.60 13.20
C ILE A 113 0.58 -9.70 11.68
N HIS A 114 1.15 -8.73 10.95
CA HIS A 114 1.20 -8.75 9.49
C HIS A 114 2.01 -9.95 8.97
N GLU A 115 3.17 -10.25 9.56
CA GLU A 115 3.98 -11.41 9.18
C GLU A 115 3.25 -12.73 9.45
N PHE A 116 2.65 -12.86 10.63
CA PHE A 116 1.90 -14.06 11.00
C PHE A 116 0.71 -14.29 10.05
N LEU A 117 -0.10 -13.26 9.82
CA LEU A 117 -1.25 -13.35 8.92
C LEU A 117 -0.81 -13.69 7.49
N SER A 118 0.24 -13.03 6.99
CA SER A 118 0.81 -13.31 5.66
C SER A 118 1.27 -14.76 5.54
N ALA A 119 1.98 -15.26 6.56
CA ALA A 119 2.43 -16.64 6.59
C ALA A 119 1.26 -17.62 6.61
N SER A 120 0.26 -17.42 7.49
CA SER A 120 -0.91 -18.27 7.64
C SER A 120 -1.73 -18.37 6.35
N VAL A 121 -2.06 -17.22 5.74
CA VAL A 121 -2.82 -17.20 4.48
C VAL A 121 -2.01 -17.89 3.37
N ALA A 122 -0.72 -17.59 3.27
CA ALA A 122 0.12 -18.18 2.24
C ALA A 122 0.33 -19.70 2.44
N ASP A 123 0.37 -20.18 3.68
CA ASP A 123 0.41 -21.61 4.00
C ASP A 123 -0.89 -22.30 3.63
N GLU A 124 -2.05 -21.74 3.97
CA GLU A 124 -3.35 -22.33 3.58
C GLU A 124 -3.49 -22.43 2.05
N ILE A 125 -3.13 -21.37 1.32
CA ILE A 125 -3.10 -21.42 -0.16
C ILE A 125 -2.15 -22.52 -0.64
N TYR A 126 -0.97 -22.65 -0.03
CA TYR A 126 -0.01 -23.67 -0.45
C TYR A 126 -0.48 -25.09 -0.14
N GLU A 127 -1.15 -25.32 1.00
CA GLU A 127 -1.76 -26.60 1.33
C GLU A 127 -2.87 -26.97 0.34
N ASN A 128 -3.68 -26.01 -0.10
CA ASN A 128 -4.64 -26.21 -1.19
C ASN A 128 -3.93 -26.63 -2.49
N ILE A 129 -2.82 -25.97 -2.85
CA ILE A 129 -2.01 -26.35 -4.02
C ILE A 129 -1.45 -27.77 -3.88
N LYS A 130 -0.98 -28.18 -2.70
CA LYS A 130 -0.50 -29.56 -2.46
C LYS A 130 -1.61 -30.60 -2.60
N ARG A 131 -2.82 -30.29 -2.12
CA ARG A 131 -3.99 -31.15 -2.29
C ARG A 131 -4.35 -31.35 -3.77
N ILE A 132 -4.25 -30.30 -4.57
CA ILE A 132 -4.40 -30.40 -6.04
C ILE A 132 -3.26 -31.21 -6.64
N ALA A 133 -2.01 -30.99 -6.21
CA ALA A 133 -0.84 -31.74 -6.68
C ALA A 133 -0.96 -33.26 -6.48
N ALA A 134 -1.74 -33.69 -5.49
CA ALA A 134 -1.99 -35.10 -5.20
C ALA A 134 -3.03 -35.76 -6.13
N GLN A 135 -3.70 -35.02 -7.02
CA GLN A 135 -4.82 -35.53 -7.82
C GLN A 135 -4.42 -36.49 -8.96
N GLY A 136 -3.12 -36.69 -9.21
CA GLY A 136 -2.61 -37.69 -10.16
C GLY A 136 -2.99 -37.46 -11.63
N ASP A 137 -3.57 -36.31 -11.93
CA ASP A 137 -3.95 -35.85 -13.27
C ASP A 137 -2.99 -34.74 -13.76
N ALA A 138 -3.23 -34.24 -14.98
CA ALA A 138 -2.40 -33.17 -15.56
C ALA A 138 -2.40 -31.89 -14.71
N THR A 139 -3.50 -31.58 -14.03
CA THR A 139 -3.61 -30.46 -13.08
C THR A 139 -2.69 -30.67 -11.89
N GLY A 140 -2.68 -31.87 -11.33
CA GLY A 140 -1.82 -32.26 -10.23
C GLY A 140 -0.33 -32.20 -10.60
N GLU A 141 0.04 -32.68 -11.79
CA GLU A 141 1.42 -32.59 -12.31
C GLU A 141 1.91 -31.15 -12.46
N PHE A 142 1.04 -30.24 -12.88
CA PHE A 142 1.32 -28.80 -12.94
C PHE A 142 1.46 -28.21 -11.53
N ALA A 143 0.49 -28.47 -10.64
CA ALA A 143 0.50 -27.96 -9.27
C ALA A 143 1.71 -28.45 -8.46
N ALA A 144 2.17 -29.68 -8.69
CA ALA A 144 3.35 -30.26 -8.04
C ALA A 144 4.65 -29.48 -8.32
N GLN A 145 4.67 -28.67 -9.39
CA GLN A 145 5.80 -27.83 -9.79
C GLN A 145 5.70 -26.39 -9.28
N ILE A 146 4.64 -26.02 -8.56
CA ILE A 146 4.48 -24.71 -7.93
C ILE A 146 5.20 -24.69 -6.58
N ARG A 147 5.90 -23.58 -6.31
CA ARG A 147 6.63 -23.34 -5.05
C ARG A 147 6.20 -22.02 -4.44
N LYS A 148 6.15 -21.98 -3.11
CA LYS A 148 5.95 -20.77 -2.32
C LYS A 148 7.24 -19.94 -2.35
N GLY A 149 7.18 -18.73 -2.89
CA GLY A 149 8.31 -17.79 -2.96
C GLY A 149 8.35 -16.78 -1.81
N ALA A 150 7.35 -16.81 -0.91
CA ALA A 150 7.21 -15.87 0.21
C ALA A 150 7.39 -14.41 -0.26
N SER A 151 8.12 -13.61 0.51
CA SER A 151 8.37 -12.18 0.26
C SER A 151 9.54 -11.86 -0.67
N SER A 152 9.95 -12.85 -1.49
CA SER A 152 11.05 -12.68 -2.44
C SER A 152 10.77 -11.53 -3.42
N ARG A 153 11.78 -10.71 -3.69
CA ARG A 153 11.68 -9.52 -4.53
C ARG A 153 11.28 -9.86 -5.97
N ILE A 154 10.26 -9.20 -6.49
CA ILE A 154 9.85 -9.23 -7.89
C ILE A 154 10.39 -7.96 -8.59
N ARG A 155 10.94 -8.14 -9.80
CA ARG A 155 11.41 -7.05 -10.65
C ARG A 155 10.51 -6.96 -11.87
N LEU A 156 9.79 -5.86 -12.02
CA LEU A 156 8.81 -5.63 -13.06
C LEU A 156 9.37 -4.69 -14.12
N ASN A 157 9.22 -5.07 -15.38
CA ASN A 157 9.71 -4.27 -16.50
C ASN A 157 8.74 -3.10 -16.71
N GLN A 158 9.24 -1.87 -16.54
CA GLN A 158 8.52 -0.71 -17.00
C GLN A 158 8.95 -0.48 -18.45
N ASP A 159 8.07 -0.80 -19.40
CA ASP A 159 8.27 -0.35 -20.77
C ASP A 159 8.37 1.19 -20.73
N THR A 160 9.53 1.67 -21.15
CA THR A 160 9.84 3.09 -21.20
C THR A 160 9.75 3.48 -22.66
N GLU A 161 8.53 3.72 -23.14
CA GLU A 161 8.28 4.23 -24.49
C GLU A 161 8.68 5.71 -24.66
N GLU A 162 9.32 6.31 -23.66
CA GLU A 162 9.84 7.67 -23.77
C GLU A 162 11.24 7.67 -24.42
N GLU A 163 11.26 7.74 -25.74
CA GLU A 163 12.44 8.11 -26.53
C GLU A 163 12.99 9.46 -26.04
N GLY A 164 14.07 9.43 -25.26
CA GLY A 164 14.84 10.62 -24.87
C GLY A 164 15.11 10.78 -23.37
N ALA A 165 14.49 9.98 -22.50
CA ALA A 165 14.80 10.01 -21.06
C ALA A 165 15.96 9.05 -20.73
N SER A 166 17.19 9.58 -20.71
CA SER A 166 18.36 8.88 -20.19
C SER A 166 18.34 8.77 -18.66
N ASP A 167 17.30 8.16 -18.07
CA ASP A 167 17.28 7.86 -16.63
C ASP A 167 17.06 6.36 -16.39
N SER A 168 18.07 5.58 -16.79
CA SER A 168 18.43 4.23 -16.34
C SER A 168 17.42 3.11 -16.62
N GLY A 169 17.85 2.02 -17.27
CA GLY A 169 17.09 0.76 -17.43
C GLY A 169 16.81 0.05 -16.09
N ARG A 170 16.22 0.75 -15.13
CA ARG A 170 15.87 0.28 -13.80
C ARG A 170 14.43 -0.21 -13.83
N VAL A 171 14.26 -1.38 -13.26
CA VAL A 171 12.99 -2.10 -13.15
C VAL A 171 12.28 -1.70 -11.86
N LEU A 172 10.95 -1.63 -11.90
CA LEU A 172 10.13 -1.45 -10.70
C LEU A 172 10.37 -2.65 -9.77
N GLN A 173 10.68 -2.40 -8.50
CA GLN A 173 10.92 -3.46 -7.53
C GLN A 173 9.81 -3.53 -6.50
N ARG A 174 9.32 -4.74 -6.26
CA ARG A 174 8.25 -5.02 -5.30
C ARG A 174 8.60 -6.19 -4.39
N HIS A 175 8.26 -6.06 -3.12
CA HIS A 175 8.28 -7.13 -2.14
C HIS A 175 6.84 -7.52 -1.75
N PRO A 176 6.27 -8.55 -2.40
CA PRO A 176 4.94 -9.03 -2.04
C PRO A 176 4.95 -9.66 -0.65
N ASP A 177 3.76 -9.85 -0.07
CA ASP A 177 3.61 -10.53 1.23
C ASP A 177 3.58 -12.06 1.06
N GLY A 178 3.22 -12.54 -0.13
CA GLY A 178 3.40 -13.92 -0.56
C GLY A 178 3.37 -14.08 -2.08
N GLN A 179 3.93 -15.17 -2.59
CA GLN A 179 3.86 -15.50 -4.02
C GLN A 179 3.96 -17.00 -4.27
N PHE A 180 3.42 -17.43 -5.41
CA PHE A 180 3.40 -18.83 -5.84
C PHE A 180 3.89 -18.93 -7.28
N GLN A 181 5.05 -19.55 -7.46
CA GLN A 181 5.74 -19.59 -8.73
C GLN A 181 5.91 -21.01 -9.24
N HIS A 182 5.53 -21.22 -10.50
CA HIS A 182 5.84 -22.44 -11.21
C HIS A 182 7.33 -22.46 -11.56
N ARG A 183 8.00 -23.60 -11.37
CA ARG A 183 9.47 -23.74 -11.57
C ARG A 183 10.00 -23.32 -12.95
N LYS A 184 9.14 -23.33 -13.96
CA LYS A 184 9.48 -22.96 -15.35
C LYS A 184 9.06 -21.53 -15.73
N ALA A 185 8.41 -20.80 -14.84
CA ALA A 185 7.92 -19.45 -15.11
C ALA A 185 8.92 -18.40 -14.61
N ALA A 186 9.06 -17.29 -15.35
CA ALA A 186 9.91 -16.16 -14.95
C ALA A 186 9.30 -15.36 -13.78
N TYR A 187 7.97 -15.21 -13.79
CA TYR A 187 7.20 -14.55 -12.74
C TYR A 187 6.37 -15.55 -11.93
N PRO A 188 5.98 -15.22 -10.68
CA PRO A 188 4.96 -15.98 -9.99
C PRO A 188 3.61 -15.90 -10.71
N GLY A 189 2.83 -16.99 -10.68
CA GLY A 189 1.48 -16.97 -11.25
C GLY A 189 0.47 -16.28 -10.35
N VAL A 190 0.71 -16.30 -9.03
CA VAL A 190 -0.15 -15.70 -8.01
C VAL A 190 0.68 -14.88 -7.03
N VAL A 191 0.22 -13.67 -6.73
CA VAL A 191 0.79 -12.76 -5.71
C VAL A 191 -0.24 -12.51 -4.62
N LEU A 192 0.22 -12.41 -3.37
CA LEU A 192 -0.56 -12.05 -2.19
C LEU A 192 -0.03 -10.73 -1.61
N GLU A 193 -0.94 -9.79 -1.39
CA GLU A 193 -0.70 -8.52 -0.70
C GLU A 193 -1.69 -8.39 0.47
N ILE A 194 -1.18 -7.97 1.61
CA ILE A 194 -1.94 -7.66 2.81
C ILE A 194 -1.69 -6.19 3.14
N SER A 195 -2.77 -5.43 3.23
CA SER A 195 -2.83 -4.07 3.75
C SER A 195 -3.33 -4.14 5.18
N TYR A 196 -2.62 -3.54 6.13
CA TYR A 196 -3.21 -3.23 7.44
C TYR A 196 -3.77 -1.80 7.43
N SER A 197 -4.75 -1.51 8.29
CA SER A 197 -5.44 -0.22 8.40
C SER A 197 -4.53 1.03 8.44
N GLN A 198 -3.26 0.85 8.76
CA GLN A 198 -2.23 1.89 8.89
C GLN A 198 -1.32 2.02 7.66
N ASP A 199 -1.31 1.05 6.75
CA ASP A 199 -0.33 0.95 5.66
C ASP A 199 -0.73 1.77 4.42
N GLY A 200 -2.01 2.17 4.30
CA GLY A 200 -2.49 2.98 3.17
C GLY A 200 -2.20 2.38 1.79
N LYS A 201 -2.00 1.06 1.70
CA LYS A 201 -1.66 0.37 0.45
C LYS A 201 -2.83 0.47 -0.52
N ASP A 202 -2.57 1.03 -1.69
CA ASP A 202 -3.49 0.94 -2.82
C ASP A 202 -3.33 -0.44 -3.49
N LEU A 203 -4.11 -1.41 -3.01
CA LEU A 203 -4.07 -2.80 -3.49
C LEU A 203 -4.47 -2.91 -4.97
N GLY A 204 -5.38 -2.05 -5.44
CA GLY A 204 -5.80 -2.01 -6.84
C GLY A 204 -4.66 -1.56 -7.76
N LYS A 205 -3.95 -0.49 -7.38
CA LYS A 205 -2.76 -0.03 -8.10
C LYS A 205 -1.66 -1.09 -8.08
N LEU A 206 -1.41 -1.75 -6.94
CA LEU A 206 -0.41 -2.82 -6.86
C LEU A 206 -0.77 -3.98 -7.78
N ALA A 207 -2.03 -4.42 -7.77
CA ALA A 207 -2.51 -5.49 -8.63
C ALA A 207 -2.34 -5.15 -10.11
N TRP A 208 -2.72 -3.93 -10.50
CA TRP A 208 -2.52 -3.43 -11.86
C TRP A 208 -1.04 -3.45 -12.26
N GLN A 209 -0.16 -2.96 -11.38
CA GLN A 209 1.28 -2.94 -11.64
C GLN A 209 1.87 -4.35 -11.79
N TYR A 210 1.53 -5.28 -10.90
CA TYR A 210 2.00 -6.66 -11.01
C TYR A 210 1.58 -7.29 -12.34
N ILE A 211 0.32 -7.16 -12.71
CA ILE A 211 -0.21 -7.82 -13.92
C ILE A 211 0.33 -7.14 -15.18
N GLN A 212 0.22 -5.81 -15.29
CA GLN A 212 0.61 -5.10 -16.52
C GLN A 212 2.11 -5.10 -16.75
N LEU A 213 2.90 -4.84 -15.71
CA LEU A 213 4.37 -4.74 -15.84
C LEU A 213 5.07 -6.10 -15.85
N SER A 214 4.32 -7.19 -15.72
CA SER A 214 4.76 -8.55 -16.05
C SER A 214 4.21 -9.04 -17.39
N ASN A 215 3.56 -8.17 -18.18
CA ASN A 215 2.86 -8.52 -19.41
C ASN A 215 1.89 -9.70 -19.22
N GLY A 216 1.20 -9.71 -18.08
CA GLY A 216 0.21 -10.70 -17.72
C GLY A 216 0.80 -12.03 -17.25
N ASP A 217 2.11 -12.19 -17.11
CA ASP A 217 2.70 -13.44 -16.58
C ASP A 217 2.32 -13.68 -15.11
N ILE A 218 2.13 -12.60 -14.33
CA ILE A 218 1.41 -12.67 -13.06
C ILE A 218 -0.08 -12.71 -13.38
N LYS A 219 -0.72 -13.85 -13.14
CA LYS A 219 -2.11 -14.11 -13.56
C LYS A 219 -3.14 -13.65 -12.54
N VAL A 220 -2.80 -13.70 -11.24
CA VAL A 220 -3.72 -13.36 -10.15
C VAL A 220 -3.00 -12.58 -9.06
N VAL A 221 -3.66 -11.56 -8.55
CA VAL A 221 -3.26 -10.84 -7.34
C VAL A 221 -4.40 -10.93 -6.33
N ILE A 222 -4.08 -11.40 -5.13
CA ILE A 222 -5.00 -11.46 -3.99
C ILE A 222 -4.62 -10.33 -3.05
N GLY A 223 -5.54 -9.41 -2.78
CA GLY A 223 -5.37 -8.35 -1.80
C GLY A 223 -6.27 -8.57 -0.60
N ILE A 224 -5.73 -8.49 0.60
CA ILE A 224 -6.51 -8.52 1.85
C ILE A 224 -6.32 -7.19 2.54
N ASP A 225 -7.40 -6.44 2.74
CA ASP A 225 -7.40 -5.20 3.53
C ASP A 225 -7.89 -5.52 4.94
N VAL A 226 -6.95 -5.58 5.87
CA VAL A 226 -7.18 -5.86 7.28
C VAL A 226 -7.47 -4.56 7.99
N ASN A 227 -8.69 -4.45 8.51
CA ASN A 227 -9.16 -3.27 9.19
C ASN A 227 -9.52 -3.57 10.64
N ASP A 228 -9.32 -2.58 11.50
CA ASP A 228 -9.82 -2.59 12.87
C ASP A 228 -11.28 -2.12 12.90
N GLU A 229 -12.04 -2.61 13.88
CA GLU A 229 -13.43 -2.20 14.11
C GLU A 229 -13.57 -0.67 14.21
N PRO A 230 -14.57 -0.06 13.56
CA PRO A 230 -15.77 -0.68 12.98
C PRO A 230 -15.68 -1.04 11.48
N LYS A 231 -14.52 -0.84 10.83
CA LYS A 231 -14.40 -1.11 9.39
C LYS A 231 -14.13 -2.61 9.19
N PRO A 232 -14.94 -3.33 8.40
CA PRO A 232 -14.69 -4.74 8.17
C PRO A 232 -13.41 -4.95 7.35
N SER A 233 -12.75 -6.08 7.59
CA SER A 233 -11.68 -6.53 6.71
C SER A 233 -12.27 -7.09 5.41
N THR A 234 -11.54 -6.92 4.30
CA THR A 234 -12.02 -7.32 2.97
C THR A 234 -10.96 -8.11 2.21
N VAL A 235 -11.42 -8.92 1.25
CA VAL A 235 -10.58 -9.57 0.24
C VAL A 235 -11.00 -9.12 -1.15
N SER A 236 -10.01 -8.84 -1.97
CA SER A 236 -10.15 -8.50 -3.38
C SER A 236 -9.27 -9.41 -4.22
N LEU A 237 -9.73 -9.75 -5.42
CA LEU A 237 -9.01 -10.59 -6.36
C LEU A 237 -8.99 -9.90 -7.72
N TRP A 238 -7.79 -9.70 -8.25
CA TRP A 238 -7.57 -9.21 -9.60
C TRP A 238 -6.98 -10.31 -10.47
N ARG A 239 -7.42 -10.37 -11.73
CA ARG A 239 -7.00 -11.37 -12.70
C ARG A 239 -6.54 -10.68 -13.98
N ALA A 240 -5.47 -11.21 -14.57
CA ALA A 240 -5.07 -10.89 -15.93
C ALA A 240 -6.15 -11.36 -16.91
N ASP A 241 -6.71 -10.42 -17.66
CA ASP A 241 -7.72 -10.70 -18.67
C ASP A 241 -7.22 -10.22 -20.04
N SER A 242 -7.83 -10.74 -21.09
CA SER A 242 -7.52 -10.35 -22.46
C SER A 242 -8.79 -9.78 -23.10
N ILE A 243 -8.74 -8.52 -23.53
CA ILE A 243 -9.85 -7.89 -24.24
C ILE A 243 -9.48 -7.66 -25.70
N CYS A 244 -10.44 -7.87 -26.61
CA CYS A 244 -10.24 -7.52 -28.01
C CYS A 244 -10.59 -6.06 -28.24
N GLU A 245 -9.59 -5.21 -28.49
CA GLU A 245 -9.76 -3.82 -28.89
C GLU A 245 -9.28 -3.64 -30.33
N HIS A 246 -10.14 -3.09 -31.21
CA HIS A 246 -9.82 -2.86 -32.62
C HIS A 246 -9.31 -4.09 -33.40
N GLY A 247 -9.61 -5.30 -32.93
CA GLY A 247 -9.16 -6.55 -33.53
C GLY A 247 -7.82 -7.07 -33.00
N GLU A 248 -7.22 -6.39 -32.02
CA GLU A 248 -6.01 -6.81 -31.32
C GLU A 248 -6.34 -7.23 -29.88
N GLU A 249 -5.65 -8.26 -29.38
CA GLU A 249 -5.78 -8.72 -28.00
C GLU A 249 -4.91 -7.86 -27.09
N VAL A 250 -5.55 -7.13 -26.18
CA VAL A 250 -4.91 -6.22 -25.23
C VAL A 250 -5.06 -6.78 -23.82
N LEU A 251 -3.97 -6.71 -23.04
CA LEU A 251 -3.95 -7.13 -21.64
C LEU A 251 -4.74 -6.14 -20.77
N ASP A 252 -5.72 -6.66 -20.05
CA ASP A 252 -6.50 -5.92 -19.06
C ASP A 252 -6.36 -6.54 -17.65
N VAL A 253 -6.77 -5.76 -16.65
CA VAL A 253 -6.77 -6.15 -15.24
C VAL A 253 -8.18 -6.07 -14.69
N LYS A 254 -8.80 -7.24 -14.53
CA LYS A 254 -10.17 -7.34 -14.03
C LYS A 254 -10.18 -7.62 -12.53
N GLN A 255 -10.87 -6.77 -11.76
CA GLN A 255 -11.21 -7.08 -10.37
C GLN A 255 -12.39 -8.07 -10.36
N GLU A 256 -12.12 -9.35 -10.14
CA GLU A 256 -13.10 -10.43 -10.13
C GLU A 256 -13.86 -10.49 -8.80
N ILE A 257 -13.17 -10.23 -7.69
CA ILE A 257 -13.76 -10.08 -6.36
C ILE A 257 -13.40 -8.68 -5.87
N ALA A 258 -14.43 -7.89 -5.54
CA ALA A 258 -14.27 -6.53 -5.05
C ALA A 258 -14.72 -6.44 -3.59
N ASP A 259 -13.76 -6.17 -2.72
CA ASP A 259 -13.92 -5.82 -1.30
C ASP A 259 -14.90 -6.73 -0.56
N GLN A 260 -14.81 -8.03 -0.81
CA GLN A 260 -15.66 -9.01 -0.16
C GLN A 260 -15.29 -9.09 1.32
N VAL A 261 -16.26 -8.82 2.21
CA VAL A 261 -16.05 -8.88 3.65
C VAL A 261 -15.56 -10.27 4.05
N CYS A 262 -14.47 -10.32 4.81
CA CYS A 262 -13.89 -11.55 5.31
C CYS A 262 -13.67 -11.49 6.82
N ASN A 263 -13.73 -12.65 7.47
CA ASN A 263 -13.45 -12.78 8.90
C ASN A 263 -11.99 -13.22 9.09
N ILE A 264 -11.11 -12.30 9.48
CA ILE A 264 -9.68 -12.58 9.68
C ILE A 264 -9.45 -13.61 10.79
N ALA A 265 -10.34 -13.71 11.80
CA ALA A 265 -10.24 -14.72 12.85
C ALA A 265 -10.44 -16.15 12.33
N GLN A 266 -11.14 -16.31 11.19
CA GLN A 266 -11.29 -17.61 10.52
C GLN A 266 -10.07 -17.97 9.67
N LEU A 267 -9.28 -16.98 9.24
CA LEU A 267 -8.07 -17.17 8.40
C LEU A 267 -6.81 -17.51 9.23
N THR A 268 -6.82 -17.17 10.52
CA THR A 268 -5.64 -17.27 11.41
C THR A 268 -5.66 -18.47 12.34
N GLY A 269 -6.76 -19.22 12.42
CA GLY A 269 -6.83 -20.42 13.25
C GLY A 269 -6.47 -20.14 14.72
N GLN A 270 -7.20 -19.22 15.36
CA GLN A 270 -7.03 -18.81 16.77
C GLN A 270 -5.60 -18.31 17.12
N ILE A 271 -5.46 -16.99 17.13
CA ILE A 271 -4.51 -16.30 18.02
C ILE A 271 -5.12 -16.27 19.42
#